data_AF-R9ULQ8-F1
#
_entry.id   AF-R9ULQ8-F1
#
_cell.length_a   1.000
_cell.length_b   1.000
_cell.length_c   1.000
_cell.angle_alpha   90.00
_cell.angle_beta   90.00
_cell.angle_gamma   90.00
#
_symmetry.space_group_name_H-M   'P 1'
#
loop_
_entity.id
_entity.type
_entity.pdbx_description
1 polymer ?
#
loop_
_entity_poly.entity_id
_entity_poly.type
_entity_poly.pdbx_seq_one_letter_code
_entity_poly.pdbx_strand_id
1 'polypeptide(L)'
;MERGKEIAKKHEDVFREILLNDDIPLPSTWDSTIAPSVIPPFSDKLMMFHVNILNATSIANYGASTAGSLRKDLGLTYSRLMSEVLNYADDGTKMMIKNKWLEQPPQAPDRVALRS
;
A
#
# COMPACT_ATOMS: atom_id res chain seq x y z
N MET A 1 4.13 8.06 -9.12
CA MET A 1 2.80 7.80 -8.53
C MET A 1 1.87 7.08 -9.50
N GLU A 2 2.03 7.22 -10.82
CA GLU A 2 1.25 6.47 -11.83
C GLU A 2 1.20 4.96 -11.60
N ARG A 3 2.34 4.31 -11.33
CA ARG A 3 2.35 2.86 -11.02
C ARG A 3 1.47 2.50 -9.82
N GLY A 4 1.40 3.35 -8.79
CA GLY A 4 0.52 3.12 -7.64
C GLY A 4 -0.96 3.18 -8.02
N LYS A 5 -1.32 4.09 -8.93
CA LYS A 5 -2.67 4.20 -9.48
C LYS A 5 -3.05 2.97 -10.31
N GLU A 6 -2.13 2.46 -11.13
CA GLU A 6 -2.33 1.22 -11.89
C GLU A 6 -2.54 0.00 -10.99
N ILE A 7 -1.74 -0.13 -9.92
CA ILE A 7 -1.91 -1.17 -8.91
C ILE A 7 -3.28 -1.04 -8.23
N ALA A 8 -3.66 0.17 -7.80
CA ALA A 8 -4.95 0.41 -7.16
C ALA A 8 -6.12 0.03 -8.07
N LYS A 9 -6.07 0.43 -9.36
CA LYS A 9 -7.09 0.06 -10.36
C LYS A 9 -7.18 -1.46 -10.54
N LYS A 10 -6.04 -2.14 -10.65
CA LYS A 10 -6.01 -3.61 -10.74
C LYS A 10 -6.65 -4.27 -9.51
N HIS A 11 -6.38 -3.75 -8.31
CA HIS A 11 -6.98 -4.27 -7.07
C HIS A 11 -8.49 -4.06 -7.07
N GLU A 12 -8.96 -2.89 -7.50
CA GLU A 12 -10.39 -2.58 -7.67
C GLU A 12 -11.05 -3.58 -8.63
N ASP A 13 -10.47 -3.79 -9.81
CA ASP A 13 -11.00 -4.71 -10.82
C ASP A 13 -11.16 -6.13 -10.27
N VAL A 14 -10.15 -6.63 -9.53
CA VAL A 14 -10.20 -7.96 -8.88
C VAL A 14 -11.35 -8.04 -7.86
N PHE A 15 -11.53 -7.03 -7.01
CA PHE A 15 -12.61 -7.05 -6.02
C PHE A 15 -13.99 -6.91 -6.67
N ARG A 16 -14.09 -6.11 -7.73
CA ARG A 16 -15.34 -5.97 -8.50
C ARG A 16 -15.74 -7.30 -9.13
N GLU A 17 -14.80 -8.03 -9.72
CA GLU A 17 -15.07 -9.35 -10.27
C GLU A 17 -15.57 -10.33 -9.20
N ILE A 18 -14.91 -10.37 -8.03
CA ILE A 18 -15.34 -11.21 -6.90
C ILE A 18 -16.76 -10.88 -6.45
N LEU A 19 -17.07 -9.59 -6.25
CA LEU A 19 -18.40 -9.16 -5.82
C LEU A 19 -19.48 -9.52 -6.84
N LEU A 20 -19.22 -9.28 -8.12
CA LEU A 20 -20.17 -9.59 -9.20
C LEU A 20 -20.40 -11.10 -9.34
N ASN A 21 -19.34 -11.92 -9.19
CA ASN A 21 -19.47 -13.38 -9.23
C ASN A 21 -20.26 -13.95 -8.04
N ASP A 22 -20.32 -13.23 -6.92
CA ASP A 22 -21.09 -13.59 -5.73
C ASP A 22 -22.48 -12.89 -5.70
N ASP A 23 -22.91 -12.27 -6.81
CA ASP A 23 -24.17 -11.50 -6.93
C ASP A 23 -24.30 -10.34 -5.91
N ILE A 24 -23.17 -9.76 -5.48
CA ILE A 24 -23.11 -8.65 -4.52
C ILE A 24 -23.02 -7.30 -5.28
N PRO A 25 -23.88 -6.32 -4.98
CA PRO A 25 -23.83 -5.02 -5.62
C PRO A 25 -22.53 -4.28 -5.30
N LEU A 26 -21.99 -3.56 -6.29
CA LEU A 26 -20.79 -2.77 -6.13
C LEU A 26 -21.08 -1.52 -5.27
N PRO A 27 -20.15 -1.13 -4.38
CA PRO A 27 -20.27 0.12 -3.64
C PRO A 27 -20.16 1.33 -4.59
N SER A 28 -20.87 2.41 -4.27
CA SER A 28 -20.77 3.66 -5.03
C SER A 28 -19.35 4.23 -4.99
N THR A 29 -18.87 4.71 -6.13
CA THR A 29 -17.59 5.42 -6.21
C THR A 29 -17.68 6.77 -5.51
N TRP A 30 -16.72 7.07 -4.64
CA TRP A 30 -16.56 8.39 -4.00
C TRP A 30 -15.90 9.41 -4.95
N ASP A 31 -16.21 9.33 -6.25
CA ASP A 31 -15.55 10.11 -7.30
C ASP A 31 -16.10 11.54 -7.30
N SER A 32 -15.81 12.27 -6.23
CA SER A 32 -16.17 13.67 -6.08
C SER A 32 -14.89 14.50 -6.01
N THR A 33 -14.61 15.15 -7.14
CA THR A 33 -13.73 16.32 -7.25
C THR A 33 -12.23 16.04 -7.32
N ILE A 34 -11.77 15.45 -8.44
CA ILE A 34 -10.36 15.63 -8.85
C ILE A 34 -10.19 17.10 -9.22
N ALA A 35 -9.43 17.85 -8.42
CA ALA A 35 -9.09 19.23 -8.75
C ALA A 35 -8.23 19.27 -10.03
N PRO A 36 -8.58 20.08 -11.05
CA PRO A 36 -7.79 20.21 -12.26
C PRO A 36 -6.56 21.10 -11.99
N SER A 37 -5.61 20.58 -11.20
CA SER A 37 -4.32 21.23 -10.94
C SER A 37 -3.19 20.36 -11.45
N VAL A 38 -2.30 20.98 -12.24
CA VAL A 38 -1.00 20.37 -12.62
C VAL A 38 0.10 20.69 -11.60
N ILE A 39 -0.18 21.56 -10.63
CA ILE A 39 0.75 21.94 -9.57
C ILE A 39 0.47 21.06 -8.36
N PRO A 40 1.48 20.30 -7.84
CA PRO A 40 1.32 19.52 -6.63
C PRO A 40 0.93 20.41 -5.44
N PRO A 41 -0.12 20.06 -4.68
CA PRO A 41 -0.58 20.87 -3.56
C PRO A 41 0.36 20.79 -2.33
N PHE A 42 1.23 19.78 -2.28
CA PHE A 42 2.18 19.53 -1.19
C PHE A 42 3.55 19.13 -1.74
N SER A 43 4.55 19.11 -0.85
CA SER A 43 5.91 18.68 -1.22
C SER A 43 5.98 17.18 -1.53
N ASP A 44 6.89 16.79 -2.41
CA ASP A 44 7.14 15.39 -2.75
C ASP A 44 7.45 14.54 -1.51
N LYS A 45 8.17 15.10 -0.54
CA LYS A 45 8.47 14.43 0.75
C LYS A 45 7.18 14.09 1.51
N LEU A 46 6.27 15.05 1.66
CA LEU A 46 5.02 14.86 2.39
C LEU A 46 4.08 13.91 1.65
N MET A 47 3.97 14.07 0.33
CA MET A 47 3.15 13.19 -0.51
C MET A 47 3.66 11.74 -0.47
N MET A 48 4.97 11.52 -0.61
CA MET A 48 5.55 10.17 -0.52
C MET A 48 5.40 9.55 0.87
N PHE A 49 5.52 10.36 1.94
CA PHE A 49 5.25 9.89 3.29
C PHE A 49 3.81 9.38 3.45
N HIS A 50 2.81 10.13 2.96
CA HIS A 50 1.42 9.68 2.98
C HIS A 50 1.18 8.43 2.13
N VAL A 51 1.76 8.34 0.93
CA VAL A 51 1.67 7.14 0.10
C VAL A 51 2.23 5.92 0.83
N ASN A 52 3.36 6.07 1.53
CA ASN A 52 3.96 4.95 2.27
C ASN A 52 3.11 4.53 3.48
N ILE A 53 2.48 5.49 4.18
CA ILE A 53 1.50 5.20 5.24
C ILE A 53 0.28 4.46 4.70
N LEU A 54 -0.26 4.89 3.56
CA LEU A 54 -1.39 4.24 2.91
C LEU A 54 -1.04 2.80 2.53
N ASN A 55 0.14 2.57 1.96
CA ASN A 55 0.63 1.23 1.65
C ASN A 55 0.73 0.35 2.91
N ALA A 56 1.32 0.86 4.00
CA ALA A 56 1.42 0.13 5.26
C ALA A 56 0.04 -0.23 5.83
N THR A 57 -0.91 0.71 5.76
CA THR A 57 -2.31 0.49 6.16
C THR A 57 -2.96 -0.59 5.30
N SER A 58 -2.77 -0.55 3.97
CA SER A 58 -3.29 -1.56 3.05
C SER A 58 -2.72 -2.95 3.34
N ILE A 59 -1.42 -3.06 3.63
CA ILE A 59 -0.78 -4.33 4.01
C ILE A 59 -1.41 -4.88 5.30
N ALA A 60 -1.55 -4.04 6.33
CA ALA A 60 -2.19 -4.44 7.57
C ALA A 60 -3.65 -4.90 7.34
N ASN A 61 -4.40 -4.17 6.51
CA ASN A 61 -5.78 -4.52 6.19
C ASN A 61 -5.88 -5.85 5.43
N TYR A 62 -4.99 -6.12 4.47
CA TYR A 62 -4.96 -7.43 3.79
C TYR A 62 -4.53 -8.55 4.74
N GLY A 63 -3.59 -8.31 5.65
CA GLY A 63 -3.23 -9.27 6.70
C GLY A 63 -4.42 -9.61 7.59
N ALA A 64 -5.13 -8.60 8.09
CA ALA A 64 -6.34 -8.79 8.89
C ALA A 64 -7.46 -9.49 8.10
N SER A 65 -7.67 -9.11 6.85
CA SER A 65 -8.69 -9.72 5.97
C SER A 65 -8.37 -11.18 5.64
N THR A 66 -7.08 -11.51 5.47
CA THR A 66 -6.62 -12.90 5.29
C THR A 66 -6.87 -13.72 6.54
N ALA A 67 -6.58 -13.17 7.73
CA ALA A 67 -6.81 -13.85 8.99
C ALA A 67 -8.31 -14.02 9.32
N GLY A 68 -9.14 -13.04 8.94
CA GLY A 68 -10.58 -13.05 9.21
C GLY A 68 -11.43 -13.84 8.19
N SER A 69 -10.90 -14.16 7.02
CA SER A 69 -11.64 -14.85 5.97
C SER A 69 -11.46 -16.37 6.03
N LEU A 70 -12.58 -17.10 6.12
CA LEU A 70 -12.59 -18.57 6.02
C LEU A 70 -12.52 -19.08 4.57
N ARG A 71 -12.67 -18.17 3.60
CA ARG A 71 -12.67 -18.47 2.17
C ARG A 71 -11.24 -18.51 1.63
N LYS A 72 -10.78 -19.72 1.25
CA LYS A 72 -9.41 -19.95 0.77
C LYS A 72 -9.07 -19.14 -0.49
N ASP A 73 -10.01 -19.03 -1.41
CA ASP A 73 -9.92 -18.20 -2.62
C ASP A 73 -9.66 -16.72 -2.28
N LEU A 74 -10.38 -16.18 -1.29
CA LEU A 74 -10.18 -14.82 -0.81
C LEU A 74 -8.85 -14.66 -0.08
N GLY A 75 -8.49 -15.59 0.81
CA GLY A 75 -7.20 -15.56 1.51
C GLY A 75 -6.00 -15.55 0.56
N LEU A 76 -6.05 -16.35 -0.50
CA LEU A 76 -5.03 -16.35 -1.56
C LEU A 76 -5.02 -15.03 -2.34
N THR A 77 -6.20 -14.49 -2.66
CA THR A 77 -6.32 -13.19 -3.33
C THR A 77 -5.72 -12.07 -2.49
N TYR A 78 -6.07 -11.96 -1.21
CA TYR A 78 -5.49 -10.96 -0.31
C TYR A 78 -3.97 -11.10 -0.19
N SER A 79 -3.45 -12.32 -0.08
CA SER A 79 -2.00 -12.57 -0.01
C SER A 79 -1.27 -12.12 -1.28
N ARG A 80 -1.85 -12.39 -2.45
CA ARG A 80 -1.31 -11.94 -3.74
C ARG A 80 -1.29 -10.41 -3.83
N LEU A 81 -2.42 -9.76 -3.55
CA LEU A 81 -2.55 -8.30 -3.61
C LEU A 81 -1.64 -7.61 -2.58
N MET A 82 -1.52 -8.17 -1.37
CA MET A 82 -0.59 -7.68 -0.34
C MET A 82 0.85 -7.68 -0.82
N SER A 83 1.27 -8.71 -1.56
CA SER A 83 2.62 -8.80 -2.13
C SER A 83 2.90 -7.69 -3.14
N GLU A 84 1.89 -7.28 -3.92
CA GLU A 84 2.01 -6.15 -4.86
C GLU A 84 2.22 -4.82 -4.12
N VAL A 85 1.47 -4.58 -3.04
CA VAL A 85 1.64 -3.39 -2.19
C VAL A 85 2.99 -3.39 -1.48
N LEU A 86 3.44 -4.54 -0.97
CA LEU A 86 4.76 -4.67 -0.33
C LEU A 86 5.89 -4.24 -1.26
N ASN A 87 5.87 -4.73 -2.51
CA ASN A 87 6.87 -4.34 -3.51
C ASN A 87 6.83 -2.83 -3.81
N TYR A 88 5.62 -2.26 -3.93
CA TYR A 88 5.48 -0.82 -4.17
C TYR A 88 5.91 0.03 -2.96
N ALA A 89 5.66 -0.43 -1.73
CA ALA A 89 6.10 0.22 -0.50
C ALA A 89 7.62 0.19 -0.33
N ASP A 90 8.27 -0.91 -0.69
CA ASP A 90 9.73 -1.05 -0.68
C ASP A 90 10.39 -0.07 -1.65
N ASP A 91 9.85 0.06 -2.88
CA ASP A 91 10.32 1.05 -3.86
C ASP A 91 10.17 2.48 -3.35
N GLY A 92 9.03 2.80 -2.73
CA GLY A 92 8.79 4.09 -2.08
C GLY A 92 9.78 4.36 -0.95
N THR A 93 10.04 3.37 -0.11
CA THR A 93 10.98 3.46 1.00
C THR A 93 12.42 3.69 0.52
N LYS A 94 12.88 2.95 -0.49
CA LYS A 94 14.19 3.16 -1.14
C LYS A 94 14.32 4.57 -1.70
N MET A 95 13.27 5.10 -2.33
CA MET A 95 13.26 6.48 -2.83
C MET A 95 13.37 7.50 -1.69
N MET A 96 12.66 7.30 -0.59
CA MET A 96 12.75 8.20 0.56
C MET A 96 14.13 8.14 1.24
N ILE A 97 14.76 6.97 1.34
CA ILE A 97 16.16 6.83 1.83
C ILE A 97 17.12 7.59 0.92
N LYS A 98 17.03 7.38 -0.41
CA LYS A 98 17.88 8.05 -1.40
C LYS A 98 17.81 9.57 -1.30
N ASN A 99 16.62 10.11 -1.03
CA ASN A 99 16.39 11.54 -0.88
C ASN A 99 16.61 12.07 0.55
N LYS A 100 17.08 11.24 1.50
CA LYS A 100 17.24 11.61 2.92
C LYS A 100 15.94 12.13 3.56
N TRP A 101 14.82 11.53 3.18
CA TRP A 101 13.49 11.89 3.68
C TRP A 101 13.05 11.06 4.88
N LEU A 102 13.72 9.94 5.15
CA LEU A 102 13.50 9.11 6.33
C LEU A 102 14.61 9.34 7.37
N GLU A 103 14.18 9.45 8.62
CA GLU A 103 15.07 9.38 9.77
C GLU A 103 15.52 7.94 9.99
N GLN A 104 16.77 7.77 10.44
CA GLN A 104 17.25 6.46 10.86
C GLN A 104 16.65 6.12 12.23
N PRO A 105 15.87 5.03 12.36
CA PRO A 105 15.37 4.63 13.67
C PRO A 105 16.54 4.19 14.57
N PRO A 106 16.40 4.31 15.91
CA PRO A 106 17.40 3.81 16.85
C PRO A 106 17.76 2.35 16.53
N GLN A 107 19.05 2.08 16.36
CA GLN A 107 19.55 0.75 16.06
C GLN A 107 19.77 -0.04 17.37
N ALA A 108 19.52 -1.34 17.34
CA ALA A 108 19.94 -2.20 18.43
C ALA A 108 21.48 -2.17 18.54
N PRO A 109 22.06 -2.15 19.76
CA PRO A 109 23.51 -2.21 19.92
C PRO A 109 24.08 -3.46 19.25
N ASP A 110 25.17 -3.30 18.50
CA ASP A 110 25.87 -4.42 17.88
C ASP A 110 26.58 -5.25 18.96
N ARG A 111 25.92 -6.34 19.38
CA ARG A 111 26.44 -7.25 20.42
C ARG A 111 27.72 -7.97 19.99
N VAL A 112 28.05 -8.03 18.70
CA VAL A 112 29.28 -8.64 18.19
C VAL A 112 30.43 -7.64 18.29
N ALA A 113 30.21 -6.38 17.93
CA ALA A 113 31.19 -5.30 18.12
C ALA A 113 31.49 -5.03 19.62
N LEU A 114 30.57 -5.36 20.53
CA LEU A 114 30.71 -5.16 21.98
C LEU A 114 31.40 -6.32 22.73
N ARG A 115 31.83 -7.39 22.05
CA ARG A 115 32.51 -8.55 22.66
C ARG A 115 34.04 -8.47 22.64
N SER A 116 34.60 -7.29 22.37
CA SER A 116 36.05 -7.02 22.43
C SER A 116 36.64 -7.26 23.81
#